data_AF-A0AAN0M9A4-F1
#
_entry.id   AF-A0AAN0M9A4-F1
#
_cell.length_a   1.000
_cell.length_b   1.000
_cell.length_c   1.000
_cell.angle_alpha   90.00
_cell.angle_beta   90.00
_cell.angle_gamma   90.00
#
_symmetry.space_group_name_H-M   'P 1'
#
loop_
_entity.id
_entity.type
_entity.pdbx_description
1 polymer ?
#
loop_
_entity_poly.entity_id
_entity_poly.type
_entity_poly.pdbx_seq_one_letter_code
_entity_poly.pdbx_strand_id
1 'polypeptide(L)'
;MKIQENEYIYNIVRSRFVDKKPYSLEQTFMPLSVIPGLQPQHLKKSVYEYIRKELGLGIQSSHLWMRGDLAKETDAAILGIDRGAFMIEIEKVVALSTGAPFEYSITRHLYQDFVFEAVFIEN
;
A
#
# COMPACT_ATOMS: atom_id res chain seq x y z
N MET A 1 7.67 10.66 -1.47
CA MET A 1 7.94 10.82 -0.03
C MET A 1 9.27 11.56 0.12
N LYS A 2 9.40 12.57 0.99
CA LYS A 2 10.70 13.26 1.20
C LYS A 2 11.46 12.50 2.29
N ILE A 3 12.25 11.52 1.87
CA ILE A 3 13.11 10.71 2.74
C ILE A 3 14.55 11.11 2.45
N GLN A 4 15.39 11.22 3.48
CA GLN A 4 16.82 11.40 3.27
C GLN A 4 17.48 10.09 2.84
N GLU A 5 18.56 10.15 2.07
CA GLU A 5 19.21 8.96 1.51
C GLU A 5 19.70 7.96 2.58
N ASN A 6 19.96 8.43 3.80
CA ASN A 6 20.45 7.62 4.93
C ASN A 6 19.36 7.21 5.93
N GLU A 7 18.09 7.42 5.61
CA GLU A 7 16.99 7.12 6.54
C GLU A 7 16.50 5.67 6.39
N TYR A 8 16.33 4.98 7.52
CA TYR A 8 15.80 3.62 7.51
C TYR A 8 14.29 3.61 7.25
N ILE A 9 13.87 2.71 6.36
CA ILE A 9 12.46 2.51 6.00
C ILE A 9 12.05 1.06 6.21
N TYR A 10 10.81 0.85 6.60
CA TYR A 10 10.14 -0.42 6.39
C TYR A 10 9.91 -0.60 4.90
N ASN A 11 10.19 -1.80 4.40
CA ASN A 11 9.78 -2.25 3.07
C ASN A 11 8.96 -3.53 3.27
N ILE A 12 7.65 -3.43 3.05
CA ILE A 12 6.70 -4.47 3.40
C ILE A 12 6.03 -4.93 2.13
N VAL A 13 6.21 -6.22 1.80
CA VAL A 13 5.59 -6.85 0.63
C VAL A 13 4.52 -7.82 1.10
N ARG A 14 3.28 -7.66 0.65
CA ARG A 14 2.14 -8.51 1.01
C ARG A 14 1.39 -8.97 -0.23
N SER A 15 1.24 -10.27 -0.37
CA SER A 15 0.27 -10.85 -1.31
C SER A 15 -1.08 -11.04 -0.62
N ARG A 16 -2.16 -10.78 -1.35
CA ARG A 16 -3.52 -11.07 -0.91
C ARG A 16 -4.10 -12.19 -1.76
N PHE A 17 -4.76 -13.13 -1.09
CA PHE A 17 -5.50 -14.22 -1.73
C PHE A 17 -6.97 -14.15 -1.31
N VAL A 18 -7.87 -14.33 -2.28
CA VAL A 18 -9.32 -14.46 -2.08
C VAL A 18 -9.73 -15.82 -2.61
N ASP A 19 -10.43 -16.63 -1.81
CA ASP A 19 -10.80 -18.01 -2.16
C ASP A 19 -9.63 -18.87 -2.68
N LYS A 20 -8.47 -18.71 -2.03
CA LYS A 20 -7.18 -19.36 -2.40
C LYS A 20 -6.62 -18.96 -3.78
N LYS A 21 -7.20 -17.96 -4.44
CA LYS A 21 -6.68 -17.39 -5.68
C LYS A 21 -5.91 -16.10 -5.40
N PRO A 22 -4.79 -15.85 -6.09
CA PRO A 22 -4.06 -14.59 -5.99
C PRO A 22 -5.00 -13.43 -6.37
N TYR A 23 -4.91 -12.32 -5.66
CA TYR A 23 -5.76 -11.14 -5.90
C TYR A 23 -4.93 -9.88 -6.13
N SER A 24 -3.95 -9.65 -5.27
CA SER A 24 -3.08 -8.47 -5.40
C SER A 24 -1.72 -8.66 -4.75
N LEU A 25 -0.78 -7.84 -5.16
CA LEU A 25 0.53 -7.67 -4.55
C LEU A 25 0.69 -6.21 -4.13
N GLU A 26 0.85 -5.98 -2.84
CA GLU A 26 1.10 -4.67 -2.25
C GLU A 26 2.55 -4.57 -1.79
N GLN A 27 3.18 -3.44 -2.07
CA GLN A 27 4.44 -3.03 -1.50
C GLN A 27 4.28 -1.68 -0.81
N THR A 28 4.65 -1.60 0.46
CA THR A 28 4.48 -0.43 1.32
C THR A 28 5.81 0.00 1.93
N PHE A 29 6.05 1.30 1.94
CA PHE A 29 7.23 1.93 2.49
C PHE A 29 6.85 2.95 3.56
N MET A 30 7.49 2.87 4.72
CA MET A 30 7.24 3.76 5.86
C MET A 30 8.56 4.13 6.56
N PRO A 31 8.82 5.40 6.90
CA PRO A 31 10.03 5.77 7.64
C PRO A 31 10.00 5.23 9.08
N LEU A 32 11.10 4.63 9.54
CA LEU A 32 11.22 4.16 10.93
C LEU A 32 11.16 5.30 11.94
N SER A 33 11.63 6.48 11.54
CA SER A 33 11.61 7.72 12.32
C SER A 33 10.18 8.18 12.64
N VAL A 34 9.22 7.88 11.77
CA VAL A 34 7.81 8.30 11.87
C VAL A 34 6.95 7.17 12.43
N ILE A 35 7.18 5.92 11.99
CA ILE A 35 6.40 4.74 12.36
C ILE A 35 7.29 3.75 13.14
N PRO A 36 7.79 4.10 14.33
CA PRO A 36 8.70 3.22 15.05
C PRO A 36 7.99 1.92 15.45
N GLY A 37 8.74 0.84 15.69
CA GLY A 37 8.23 -0.35 16.39
C GLY A 37 7.18 -1.19 15.63
N LEU A 38 7.06 -1.03 14.31
CA LEU A 38 6.13 -1.84 13.53
C LEU A 38 6.51 -3.34 13.59
N GLN A 39 5.55 -4.17 13.99
CA GLN A 39 5.74 -5.62 14.18
C GLN A 39 4.76 -6.43 13.32
N PRO A 40 5.02 -7.73 13.07
CA PRO A 40 4.14 -8.58 12.26
C PRO A 40 2.68 -8.62 12.73
N GLN A 41 2.42 -8.47 14.04
CA GLN A 41 1.07 -8.40 14.58
C GLN A 41 0.29 -7.17 14.10
N HIS A 42 0.95 -6.02 13.88
CA HIS A 42 0.34 -4.81 13.36
C HIS A 42 -0.03 -4.97 11.88
N LEU A 43 0.73 -5.80 11.14
CA LEU A 43 0.49 -6.10 9.71
C LEU A 43 -0.67 -7.06 9.48
N LYS A 44 -0.91 -7.97 10.42
CA LYS A 44 -2.08 -8.88 10.42
C LYS A 44 -3.37 -8.16 10.81
N LYS A 45 -3.24 -7.09 11.60
CA LYS A 45 -4.31 -6.16 11.94
C LYS A 45 -4.27 -4.94 11.00
N SER A 46 -4.93 -3.85 11.39
CA SER A 46 -4.85 -2.58 10.67
C SER A 46 -3.62 -1.80 11.10
N VAL A 47 -2.67 -1.58 10.18
CA VAL A 47 -1.52 -0.70 10.41
C VAL A 47 -1.98 0.72 10.78
N TYR A 48 -3.09 1.20 10.21
CA TYR A 48 -3.67 2.49 10.59
C TYR A 48 -4.20 2.53 12.01
N GLU A 49 -4.66 1.40 12.55
CA GLU A 49 -5.06 1.34 13.95
C GLU A 49 -3.86 1.49 14.88
N TYR A 50 -2.75 0.81 14.57
CA TYR A 50 -1.48 0.99 15.27
C TYR A 50 -1.05 2.47 15.28
N ILE A 51 -1.06 3.12 14.10
CA ILE A 51 -0.66 4.52 13.95
C ILE A 51 -1.56 5.46 14.75
N ARG A 52 -2.88 5.27 14.72
CA ARG A 52 -3.81 6.17 15.42
C ARG A 52 -3.86 5.93 16.92
N LYS A 53 -3.93 4.67 17.34
CA LYS A 53 -4.21 4.31 18.74
C LYS A 53 -2.94 4.16 19.57
N GLU A 54 -1.90 3.55 19.02
CA GLU A 54 -0.67 3.26 19.77
C GLU A 54 0.36 4.39 19.60
N LEU A 55 0.53 4.93 18.39
CA LEU A 55 1.42 6.08 18.15
C LEU A 55 0.75 7.44 18.38
N GLY A 56 -0.58 7.49 18.49
CA GLY A 56 -1.32 8.74 18.68
C GLY A 56 -1.26 9.72 17.49
N LEU A 57 -0.91 9.23 16.30
CA LEU A 57 -0.71 10.06 15.12
C LEU A 57 -2.02 10.24 14.34
N GLY A 58 -2.33 11.50 14.00
CA GLY A 58 -3.45 11.84 13.13
C GLY A 58 -3.11 11.60 11.66
N ILE A 59 -4.00 10.94 10.93
CA ILE A 59 -3.91 10.76 9.46
C ILE A 59 -4.88 11.74 8.82
N GLN A 60 -4.41 12.57 7.87
CA GLN A 60 -5.20 13.66 7.33
C GLN A 60 -5.60 13.46 5.87
N SER A 61 -4.70 13.00 5.02
CA SER A 61 -4.96 12.90 3.59
C SER A 61 -4.33 11.66 2.97
N SER A 62 -4.96 11.21 1.89
CA SER A 62 -4.49 10.14 1.03
C SER A 62 -4.65 10.61 -0.41
N HIS A 63 -3.57 10.60 -1.17
CA HIS A 63 -3.60 10.83 -2.61
C HIS A 63 -3.32 9.50 -3.30
N LEU A 64 -4.19 9.12 -4.23
CA LEU A 64 -4.05 7.89 -5.02
C LEU A 64 -3.96 8.22 -6.50
N TRP A 65 -3.13 7.47 -7.21
CA TRP A 65 -3.09 7.39 -8.66
C TRP A 65 -3.43 5.98 -9.08
N MET A 66 -4.37 5.84 -10.01
CA MET A 66 -4.77 4.56 -10.58
C MET A 66 -4.38 4.51 -12.05
N ARG A 67 -3.74 3.42 -12.46
CA ARG A 67 -3.31 3.19 -13.85
C ARG A 67 -3.35 1.72 -14.21
N GLY A 68 -3.42 1.45 -15.51
CA GLY A 68 -3.08 0.13 -16.04
C GLY A 68 -1.57 -0.04 -16.10
N ASP A 69 -1.06 -1.21 -15.72
CA ASP A 69 0.34 -1.61 -15.91
C ASP A 69 0.40 -3.08 -16.36
N LEU A 70 1.58 -3.52 -16.79
CA LEU A 70 1.84 -4.91 -17.17
C LEU A 70 2.61 -5.64 -16.07
N ALA A 71 2.24 -6.88 -15.82
CA ALA A 71 2.88 -7.75 -14.84
C ALA A 71 4.39 -7.87 -15.11
N LYS A 72 5.17 -7.49 -14.10
CA LYS A 72 6.63 -7.63 -14.06
C LYS A 72 6.97 -9.07 -13.67
N GLU A 73 8.25 -9.41 -13.79
CA GLU A 73 8.73 -10.75 -13.44
C GLU A 73 8.44 -11.11 -11.97
N THR A 74 8.52 -10.14 -11.06
CA THR A 74 8.20 -10.34 -9.65
C THR A 74 6.70 -10.59 -9.41
N ASP A 75 5.81 -9.98 -10.19
CA ASP A 75 4.36 -10.27 -10.11
C ASP A 75 4.08 -11.68 -10.56
N ALA A 76 4.61 -12.05 -11.72
CA ALA A 76 4.43 -13.36 -12.31
C ALA A 76 4.85 -14.46 -11.33
N ALA A 77 6.01 -14.28 -10.70
CA ALA A 77 6.53 -15.24 -9.72
C ALA A 77 5.68 -15.34 -8.45
N ILE A 78 5.18 -14.22 -7.92
CA ILE A 78 4.44 -14.19 -6.64
C ILE A 78 2.97 -14.57 -6.82
N LEU A 79 2.34 -14.09 -7.90
CA LEU A 79 0.93 -14.26 -8.18
C LEU A 79 0.64 -15.47 -9.08
N GLY A 80 1.65 -16.10 -9.68
CA GLY A 80 1.44 -17.25 -10.57
C GLY A 80 0.67 -16.89 -11.84
N ILE A 81 0.99 -15.72 -12.43
CA ILE A 81 0.41 -15.21 -13.67
C ILE A 81 1.49 -15.08 -14.75
N ASP A 82 1.07 -14.89 -16.00
CA ASP A 82 2.00 -14.63 -17.09
C ASP A 82 2.65 -13.24 -16.97
N ARG A 83 3.95 -13.17 -17.27
CA ARG A 83 4.63 -11.89 -17.46
C ARG A 83 3.95 -11.12 -18.59
N GLY A 84 3.70 -9.83 -18.40
CA GLY A 84 3.00 -9.01 -19.36
C GLY A 84 1.47 -9.10 -19.29
N ALA A 85 0.92 -9.90 -18.35
CA ALA A 85 -0.52 -9.85 -18.06
C ALA A 85 -0.92 -8.44 -17.61
N PHE A 86 -2.07 -7.94 -18.06
CA PHE A 86 -2.57 -6.64 -17.64
C PHE A 86 -2.92 -6.64 -16.15
N MET A 87 -2.62 -5.55 -15.47
CA MET A 87 -2.90 -5.33 -14.06
C MET A 87 -3.37 -3.90 -13.81
N ILE A 88 -4.08 -3.70 -12.71
CA ILE A 88 -4.42 -2.37 -12.23
C ILE A 88 -3.47 -2.01 -11.09
N GLU A 89 -2.70 -0.95 -11.27
CA GLU A 89 -1.81 -0.40 -10.25
C GLU A 89 -2.47 0.78 -9.54
N ILE A 90 -2.48 0.73 -8.21
CA ILE A 90 -2.85 1.82 -7.32
C ILE A 90 -1.59 2.26 -6.59
N GLU A 91 -1.09 3.43 -6.95
CA GLU A 91 -0.04 4.13 -6.21
C GLU A 91 -0.70 5.07 -5.21
N LYS A 92 -0.23 5.07 -3.95
CA LYS A 92 -0.86 5.84 -2.86
C LYS A 92 0.20 6.47 -1.97
N VAL A 93 0.01 7.75 -1.67
CA VAL A 93 0.78 8.51 -0.66
C VAL A 93 -0.18 8.96 0.44
N VAL A 94 0.18 8.69 1.69
CA VAL A 94 -0.62 9.07 2.86
C VAL A 94 0.17 9.99 3.77
N ALA A 95 -0.47 11.07 4.22
CA ALA A 95 0.13 12.07 5.07
C ALA A 95 -0.55 12.18 6.44
N LEU A 96 0.27 12.49 7.45
CA LEU A 96 -0.17 12.82 8.80
C LEU A 96 -0.86 14.18 8.82
N SER A 97 -1.54 14.51 9.92
CA SER A 97 -2.12 15.83 10.18
C SER A 97 -1.09 16.97 10.23
N THR A 98 0.19 16.64 10.38
CA THR A 98 1.31 17.59 10.24
C THR A 98 1.64 17.90 8.78
N GLY A 99 1.00 17.22 7.82
CA GLY A 99 1.32 17.27 6.39
C GLY A 99 2.48 16.37 5.96
N ALA A 100 3.18 15.74 6.91
CA ALA A 100 4.31 14.86 6.60
C ALA A 100 3.83 13.52 6.00
N PRO A 101 4.34 13.10 4.82
CA PRO A 101 4.03 11.78 4.28
C PRO A 101 4.69 10.69 5.13
N PHE A 102 3.90 9.70 5.55
CA PHE A 102 4.41 8.57 6.35
C PHE A 102 4.28 7.23 5.63
N GLU A 103 3.48 7.16 4.57
CA GLU A 103 3.28 5.96 3.77
C GLU A 103 3.40 6.29 2.29
N TYR A 104 4.19 5.49 1.61
CA TYR A 104 4.14 5.32 0.16
C TYR A 104 3.82 3.86 -0.14
N SER A 105 2.87 3.59 -1.01
CA SER A 105 2.54 2.21 -1.38
C SER A 105 2.17 2.09 -2.85
N ILE A 106 2.47 0.91 -3.39
CA ILE A 106 2.07 0.48 -4.72
C ILE A 106 1.34 -0.84 -4.54
N THR A 107 0.09 -0.91 -4.97
CA THR A 107 -0.69 -2.16 -5.00
C THR A 107 -1.05 -2.50 -6.43
N ARG A 108 -0.74 -3.73 -6.84
CA ARG A 108 -1.04 -4.23 -8.18
C ARG A 108 -2.08 -5.34 -8.06
N HIS A 109 -3.23 -5.14 -8.71
CA HIS A 109 -4.38 -6.03 -8.69
C HIS A 109 -4.51 -6.79 -10.01
N LEU A 110 -4.94 -8.05 -9.92
CA LEU A 110 -5.48 -8.75 -11.08
C LEU A 110 -6.78 -8.06 -11.51
N TYR A 111 -6.84 -7.66 -12.78
CA TYR A 111 -7.92 -6.79 -13.26
C TYR A 111 -9.29 -7.49 -13.29
N GLN A 112 -9.33 -8.82 -13.36
CA GLN A 112 -10.54 -9.59 -13.56
C GLN A 112 -11.53 -9.44 -12.39
N ASP A 113 -11.00 -9.38 -11.17
CA ASP A 113 -11.80 -9.33 -9.94
C ASP A 113 -11.71 -7.96 -9.25
N PHE A 114 -11.03 -6.99 -9.86
CA PHE A 114 -10.84 -5.67 -9.27
C PHE A 114 -12.06 -4.78 -9.49
N VAL A 115 -12.59 -4.24 -8.39
CA VAL A 115 -13.63 -3.21 -8.41
C VAL A 115 -13.15 -2.03 -7.58
N PHE A 116 -13.19 -0.83 -8.16
CA PHE A 116 -12.99 0.42 -7.44
C PHE A 116 -14.32 1.17 -7.36
N GLU A 117 -14.80 1.38 -6.14
CA GLU A 117 -15.99 2.16 -5.86
C GLU A 117 -15.59 3.46 -5.17
N ALA A 118 -16.07 4.59 -5.69
CA ALA A 118 -15.90 5.90 -5.09
C ALA A 118 -17.24 6.63 -5.08
N VAL A 119 -17.63 7.13 -3.91
CA VAL A 119 -18.83 7.96 -3.73
C VAL A 119 -18.36 9.40 -3.51
N PHE A 120 -18.78 10.28 -4.41
CA PHE A 120 -18.52 11.72 -4.31
C PHE A 120 -19.76 12.39 -3.73
N ILE A 121 -19.58 13.13 -2.63
CA ILE A 121 -20.63 13.95 -2.03
C ILE A 121 -20.33 15.39 -2.44
N GLU A 122 -21.20 15.98 -3.25
CA GLU A 122 -21.19 17.41 -3.52
C GLU A 122 -22.02 18.10 -2.43
N ASN A 123 -21.43 19.11 -1.79
CA ASN A 123 -22.11 19.98 -0.82
C ASN A 123 -22.79 21.16 -1.52
#